data_AF-A0A845FF59-F1
#
_entry.id   AF-A0A845FF59-F1
#
_cell.length_a   1.000
_cell.length_b   1.000
_cell.length_c   1.000
_cell.angle_alpha   90.00
_cell.angle_beta   90.00
_cell.angle_gamma   90.00
#
_symmetry.space_group_name_H-M   'P 1'
#
loop_
_entity.id
_entity.type
_entity.pdbx_description
1 polymer ?
#
loop_
_entity_poly.entity_id
_entity_poly.type
_entity_poly.pdbx_seq_one_letter_code
_entity_poly.pdbx_strand_id
1 'polypeptide(L)'
;MTGDSMLELLMLIITVVLVAGYIYLIYKKRKNLKKEYGWKSYVTPGAFVIAPLVALFSYLFEFGGIATWFILGVCFITGAFFTKYLPEPKEG
;
A
#
# COMPACT_ATOMS: atom_id res chain seq x y z
N MET A 1 -12.51 18.04 22.33
CA MET A 1 -11.77 17.29 21.31
C MET A 1 -10.81 18.28 20.67
N THR A 2 -9.53 18.18 21.00
CA THR A 2 -8.44 19.00 20.45
C THR A 2 -8.30 18.75 18.95
N GLY A 3 -7.88 19.77 18.18
CA GLY A 3 -7.77 19.70 16.72
C GLY A 3 -6.87 18.55 16.24
N ASP A 4 -5.82 18.22 16.98
CA ASP A 4 -4.87 17.18 16.64
C ASP A 4 -5.48 15.77 16.71
N SER A 5 -6.32 15.52 17.71
CA SER A 5 -7.01 14.22 17.86
C SER A 5 -8.02 13.94 16.75
N MET A 6 -8.60 15.00 16.15
CA MET A 6 -9.49 14.87 14.99
C MET A 6 -8.71 14.55 13.71
N LEU A 7 -7.51 15.11 13.56
CA LEU A 7 -6.63 14.85 12.42
C LEU A 7 -6.08 13.42 12.45
N GLU A 8 -5.61 12.95 13.62
CA GLU A 8 -5.15 11.58 13.82
C GLU A 8 -6.23 10.55 13.46
N LEU A 9 -7.45 10.75 13.99
CA LEU A 9 -8.60 9.90 13.68
C LEU A 9 -8.92 9.87 12.20
N LEU A 10 -8.90 11.04 11.55
CA LEU A 10 -9.18 11.16 10.12
C LEU A 10 -8.12 10.44 9.28
N MET A 11 -6.83 10.62 9.59
CA MET A 11 -5.74 9.93 8.88
C MET A 11 -5.80 8.42 9.04
N LEU A 12 -6.12 7.93 10.24
CA LEU A 12 -6.35 6.52 10.51
C LEU A 12 -7.51 5.98 9.66
N ILE A 13 -8.68 6.63 9.72
CA ILE A 13 -9.87 6.20 8.99
C ILE A 13 -9.60 6.18 7.48
N ILE A 14 -9.04 7.25 6.91
CA ILE A 14 -8.75 7.34 5.48
C ILE A 14 -7.76 6.27 5.06
N THR A 15 -6.69 6.07 5.83
CA THR A 15 -5.67 5.05 5.52
C THR A 15 -6.28 3.65 5.51
N VAL A 16 -7.09 3.32 6.52
CA VAL A 16 -7.78 2.02 6.60
C VAL A 16 -8.74 1.83 5.42
N VAL A 17 -9.53 2.84 5.07
CA VAL A 17 -10.47 2.78 3.94
C VAL A 17 -9.74 2.61 2.61
N LEU A 18 -8.65 3.35 2.39
CA LEU A 18 -7.85 3.23 1.16
C LEU A 18 -7.16 1.86 1.06
N VAL A 19 -6.54 1.38 2.14
CA VAL A 19 -5.89 0.06 2.17
C VAL A 19 -6.90 -1.06 1.95
N ALA A 20 -8.04 -1.02 2.65
CA ALA A 20 -9.11 -2.01 2.48
C ALA A 20 -9.69 -1.98 1.06
N GLY A 21 -9.94 -0.78 0.52
CA GLY A 21 -10.42 -0.60 -0.85
C GLY A 21 -9.43 -1.12 -1.88
N TYR A 22 -8.13 -0.84 -1.69
CA TYR A 22 -7.08 -1.32 -2.57
C TYR A 22 -6.96 -2.86 -2.55
N ILE A 23 -6.97 -3.47 -1.36
CA ILE A 23 -6.97 -4.93 -1.20
C ILE A 23 -8.20 -5.54 -1.88
N TYR A 24 -9.39 -4.96 -1.69
CA TYR A 24 -10.60 -5.42 -2.35
C TYR A 24 -10.51 -5.35 -3.89
N LEU A 25 -9.99 -4.25 -4.43
CA LEU A 25 -9.76 -4.11 -5.87
C LEU A 25 -8.77 -5.16 -6.41
N ILE A 26 -7.70 -5.44 -5.67
CA ILE A 26 -6.74 -6.49 -6.04
C ILE A 26 -7.42 -7.85 -6.02
N TYR A 27 -8.18 -8.17 -4.97
CA TYR A 27 -8.88 -9.43 -4.85
C TYR A 27 -9.89 -9.61 -6.00
N LYS A 28 -10.67 -8.57 -6.30
CA LYS A 28 -11.62 -8.57 -7.43
C LYS A 28 -10.91 -8.71 -8.76
N LYS A 29 -9.82 -7.97 -9.02
CA LYS A 29 -9.03 -8.12 -10.25
C LYS A 29 -8.43 -9.52 -10.37
N ARG A 30 -7.89 -10.09 -9.28
CA ARG A 30 -7.29 -11.43 -9.26
C ARG A 30 -8.29 -12.56 -9.44
N LYS A 31 -9.50 -12.47 -8.89
CA LYS A 31 -10.56 -13.46 -9.13
C LYS A 31 -10.94 -13.57 -10.62
N ASN A 32 -10.79 -12.48 -11.38
CA ASN A 32 -11.09 -12.45 -12.83
C ASN A 32 -9.90 -12.89 -13.70
N LEU A 33 -8.75 -13.16 -13.10
CA LEU A 33 -7.57 -13.62 -13.82
C LEU A 33 -7.56 -15.15 -13.86
N LYS A 34 -7.76 -15.69 -15.06
CA LYS A 34 -7.76 -17.15 -15.34
C LYS A 34 -6.37 -17.82 -15.19
N LYS A 35 -5.32 -17.08 -14.83
CA LYS A 35 -3.93 -17.53 -14.84
C LYS A 35 -3.35 -17.43 -13.43
N GLU A 36 -2.65 -18.48 -12.98
CA GLU A 36 -1.91 -18.47 -11.72
C GLU A 36 -0.70 -17.52 -11.85
N TYR A 37 -0.89 -16.27 -11.44
CA TYR A 37 0.24 -15.36 -11.22
C TYR A 37 0.90 -15.74 -9.91
N GLY A 38 2.15 -16.22 -9.98
CA GLY A 38 2.90 -16.67 -8.80
C GLY A 38 3.10 -15.59 -7.73
N TRP A 39 3.55 -16.01 -6.54
CA TRP A 39 3.73 -15.17 -5.34
C TRP A 39 4.44 -13.82 -5.60
N LYS A 40 5.37 -13.77 -6.57
CA LYS A 40 6.10 -12.55 -6.97
C LYS A 40 5.18 -11.40 -7.40
N SER A 41 3.99 -11.71 -7.93
CA SER A 41 2.98 -10.72 -8.32
C SER A 41 2.34 -9.99 -7.13
N TYR A 42 2.46 -10.52 -5.91
CA TYR A 42 1.91 -9.89 -4.70
C TYR A 42 2.87 -8.88 -4.06
N VAL A 43 4.13 -8.84 -4.50
CA VAL A 43 5.15 -7.94 -3.94
C VAL A 43 4.78 -6.48 -4.19
N THR A 44 4.37 -6.12 -5.40
CA THR A 44 3.96 -4.74 -5.71
C THR A 44 2.74 -4.30 -4.88
N PRO A 45 1.61 -5.02 -4.87
CA PRO A 45 0.50 -4.74 -3.97
C PRO A 45 0.89 -4.64 -2.50
N GLY A 46 1.74 -5.56 -2.02
CA GLY A 46 2.21 -5.57 -0.64
C GLY A 46 2.97 -4.30 -0.31
N ALA A 47 3.89 -3.87 -1.18
CA ALA A 47 4.64 -2.63 -0.99
C ALA A 47 3.73 -1.40 -0.92
N PHE A 48 2.70 -1.32 -1.76
CA PHE A 48 1.72 -0.22 -1.76
C PHE A 48 0.77 -0.25 -0.55
N VAL A 49 0.58 -1.40 0.10
CA VAL A 49 -0.16 -1.51 1.37
C VAL A 49 0.74 -1.15 2.56
N ILE A 50 1.99 -1.61 2.55
CA ILE A 50 2.93 -1.39 3.66
C ILE A 50 3.38 0.07 3.73
N ALA A 51 3.62 0.73 2.60
CA ALA A 51 4.07 2.12 2.55
C ALA A 51 3.18 3.11 3.36
N PRO A 52 1.87 3.22 3.11
CA PRO A 52 1.01 4.11 3.88
C PRO A 52 0.89 3.71 5.36
N LEU A 53 1.00 2.42 5.69
CA LEU A 53 1.03 1.97 7.09
C LEU A 53 2.29 2.44 7.81
N VAL A 54 3.45 2.35 7.16
CA VAL A 54 4.73 2.86 7.69
C VAL A 54 4.70 4.38 7.83
N ALA A 55 4.13 5.09 6.86
CA ALA A 55 3.97 6.55 6.94
C ALA A 55 3.05 6.96 8.11
N LEU A 56 1.95 6.25 8.30
CA LEU A 56 1.03 6.50 9.41
C LEU A 56 1.65 6.14 10.77
N PHE A 57 2.42 5.05 10.84
CA PHE A 57 3.16 4.67 12.05
C PHE A 57 4.23 5.72 12.39
N SER A 58 4.94 6.23 11.39
CA SER A 58 5.90 7.32 11.54
C SER A 58 5.24 8.59 12.08
N TYR A 59 4.02 8.89 11.63
CA TYR A 59 3.23 10.01 12.15
C TYR A 59 2.81 9.79 13.61
N LEU A 60 2.25 8.62 13.96
CA LEU A 60 1.75 8.33 15.30
C LEU A 60 2.84 8.24 16.38
N PHE A 61 4.01 7.72 16.03
CA PHE A 61 5.12 7.56 16.98
C PHE A 61 6.08 8.76 16.98
N GLU A 62 5.74 9.83 16.24
CA GLU A 62 6.64 10.95 15.93
C GLU A 62 8.02 10.47 15.43
N PHE A 63 8.05 9.28 14.83
CA PHE A 63 9.23 8.64 14.28
C PHE A 63 9.49 9.25 12.91
N GLY A 64 9.70 10.57 12.87
CA GLY A 64 9.75 11.40 11.68
C GLY A 64 11.18 11.67 11.28
N GLY A 65 11.61 11.11 10.15
CA GLY A 65 12.94 11.42 9.63
C GLY A 65 13.36 10.57 8.45
N ILE A 66 14.68 10.54 8.24
CA ILE A 66 15.34 9.87 7.12
C ILE A 66 15.02 8.36 7.08
N ALA A 67 14.81 7.72 8.23
CA ALA A 67 14.54 6.29 8.33
C ALA A 67 13.21 5.90 7.64
N THR A 68 12.11 6.58 7.97
CA THR A 68 10.82 6.38 7.30
C THR A 68 10.94 6.65 5.81
N TRP A 69 11.69 7.70 5.45
CA TRP A 69 11.93 8.07 4.05
C TRP A 69 12.67 6.97 3.29
N PHE A 70 13.71 6.38 3.89
CA PHE A 70 14.42 5.23 3.34
C PHE A 70 13.52 4.00 3.19
N ILE A 71 12.70 3.68 4.21
CA ILE A 71 11.79 2.53 4.15
C ILE A 71 10.74 2.71 3.04
N LEU A 72 10.16 3.91 2.93
CA LEU A 72 9.24 4.25 1.85
C LEU A 72 9.93 4.16 0.49
N GLY A 73 11.14 4.71 0.36
CA GLY A 73 11.95 4.62 -0.86
C GLY A 73 12.18 3.17 -1.29
N VAL A 74 12.60 2.30 -0.37
CA VAL A 74 12.78 0.87 -0.63
C VAL A 74 11.45 0.19 -1.00
N CYS A 75 10.35 0.51 -0.31
CA CYS A 75 9.02 -0.01 -0.65
C CYS A 75 8.63 0.37 -2.08
N PHE A 76 8.78 1.64 -2.47
CA PHE A 76 8.41 2.10 -3.80
C PHE A 76 9.33 1.54 -4.89
N ILE A 77 10.65 1.47 -4.67
CA ILE A 77 11.59 0.86 -5.62
C ILE A 77 11.26 -0.62 -5.81
N THR A 78 11.05 -1.36 -4.71
CA THR A 78 10.67 -2.78 -4.77
C THR A 78 9.33 -2.95 -5.46
N GLY A 79 8.35 -2.11 -5.13
CA GLY A 79 7.04 -2.12 -5.77
C GLY A 79 7.13 -1.88 -7.27
N ALA A 80 7.92 -0.89 -7.70
CA ALA A 80 8.16 -0.54 -9.09
C ALA A 80 8.89 -1.67 -9.84
N PHE A 81 9.93 -2.25 -9.25
CA PHE A 81 10.68 -3.34 -9.86
C PHE A 81 9.81 -4.57 -10.14
N PHE A 82 8.88 -4.89 -9.22
CA PHE A 82 7.99 -6.03 -9.37
C PHE A 82 6.73 -5.77 -10.21
N THR A 83 6.55 -4.54 -10.75
CA THR A 83 5.44 -4.25 -11.66
C THR A 83 5.45 -5.14 -12.90
N LYS A 84 6.62 -5.59 -13.35
CA LYS A 84 6.77 -6.57 -14.46
C LYS A 84 6.07 -7.92 -14.18
N TYR A 85 5.79 -8.25 -12.92
CA TYR A 85 5.07 -9.46 -12.52
C TYR A 85 3.59 -9.20 -12.23
N LEU A 86 3.11 -7.96 -12.43
CA LEU A 86 1.68 -7.69 -12.35
C LEU A 86 0.96 -8.33 -13.54
N PRO A 87 -0.31 -8.74 -13.35
CA PRO A 87 -1.11 -9.26 -14.43
C PRO A 87 -1.24 -8.22 -15.53
N GLU A 88 -0.90 -8.60 -16.76
CA GLU A 88 -1.18 -7.76 -17.92
C GLU A 88 -2.69 -7.48 -17.98
N PRO A 89 -3.10 -6.21 -18.13
CA PRO A 89 -4.48 -5.92 -18.47
C PRO A 89 -4.77 -6.66 -19.77
N LYS A 90 -5.81 -7.50 -19.77
CA LYS A 90 -6.36 -7.96 -21.05
C LYS A 90 -6.78 -6.70 -21.79
N GLU A 91 -6.11 -6.42 -22.91
CA GLU A 91 -6.59 -5.45 -23.88
C GLU A 91 -8.04 -5.83 -24.17
N GLY A 92 -8.93 -4.88 -23.88
CA GLY A 92 -10.36 -4.99 -24.18
C GLY A 92 -10.59 -4.73 -25.65
#